data_AF-A0A6P2FI74-F1
#
_entry.id   AF-A0A6P2FI74-F1
#
_cell.length_a   1.000
_cell.length_b   1.000
_cell.length_c   1.000
_cell.angle_alpha   90.00
_cell.angle_beta   90.00
_cell.angle_gamma   90.00
#
_symmetry.space_group_name_H-M   'P 1'
#
loop_
_entity.id
_entity.type
_entity.pdbx_description
1 polymer ?
#
loop_
_entity_poly.entity_id
_entity_poly.type
_entity_poly.pdbx_seq_one_letter_code
_entity_poly.pdbx_strand_id
1 'polypeptide(L)' 'MTIVEAIKTVMRAKGAPMTAPEAYAAIASARLYEFHTDNPASIVRAQMRRHSEGLALTSSSKVKHFKALPDGQFDILPGT' A
#
# COMPACT_ATOMS: atom_id res chain seq x y z
N MET A 1 2.45 -2.32 14.35
CA MET A 1 2.45 -2.33 12.87
C MET A 1 1.67 -1.11 12.38
N THR A 2 2.19 -0.35 11.42
CA THR A 2 1.38 0.69 10.74
C THR A 2 0.75 0.11 9.47
N ILE A 3 -0.22 0.80 8.87
CA ILE A 3 -0.82 0.37 7.60
C ILE A 3 0.26 0.27 6.50
N VAL A 4 1.18 1.23 6.44
CA VAL A 4 2.27 1.23 5.44
C VAL A 4 3.19 0.03 5.65
N GLU A 5 3.59 -0.30 6.88
CA GLU A 5 4.41 -1.49 7.17
C GLU A 5 3.66 -2.79 6.84
N ALA A 6 2.36 -2.87 7.12
CA ALA A 6 1.53 -4.01 6.76
C ALA A 6 1.47 -4.20 5.23
N ILE A 7 1.28 -3.12 4.48
CA ILE A 7 1.30 -3.12 3.01
C ILE A 7 2.67 -3.61 2.49
N LYS A 8 3.77 -3.05 2.97
CA LYS A 8 5.12 -3.50 2.55
C LYS A 8 5.32 -4.98 2.84
N THR A 9 4.86 -5.45 4.00
CA THR A 9 5.00 -6.86 4.42
C THR A 9 4.31 -7.78 3.41
N VAL A 10 3.06 -7.51 3.04
CA VAL A 10 2.33 -8.38 2.10
C VAL A 10 2.84 -8.27 0.67
N MET A 11 3.27 -7.08 0.24
CA MET A 11 3.85 -6.90 -1.10
C MET A 11 5.17 -7.64 -1.23
N ARG A 12 6.04 -7.58 -0.22
CA ARG A 12 7.29 -8.34 -0.18
C ARG A 12 7.03 -9.84 -0.14
N ALA A 13 6.02 -10.29 0.62
CA ALA A 13 5.65 -11.71 0.68
C ALA A 13 5.11 -12.22 -0.67
N LYS A 14 4.33 -11.40 -1.40
CA LYS A 14 3.86 -11.75 -2.75
C LYS A 14 4.97 -11.70 -3.80
N GLY A 15 5.90 -10.75 -3.67
CA GLY A 15 6.99 -10.53 -4.63
C GLY A 15 6.50 -10.00 -5.99
N ALA A 16 5.29 -9.46 -6.06
CA ALA A 16 4.67 -8.94 -7.28
C ALA A 16 3.77 -7.73 -6.98
N PRO A 17 3.45 -6.90 -7.99
CA PRO A 17 2.52 -5.80 -7.82
C PRO A 17 1.15 -6.24 -7.27
N MET A 18 0.51 -5.34 -6.54
CA MET A 18 -0.80 -5.54 -5.92
C MET A 18 -1.68 -4.32 -6.08
N THR A 19 -2.97 -4.56 -6.34
CA THR A 19 -4.01 -3.56 -6.15
C THR A 19 -4.30 -3.33 -4.66
N ALA A 20 -4.91 -2.20 -4.32
CA ALA A 20 -5.28 -1.90 -2.94
C ALA A 20 -6.26 -2.94 -2.32
N PRO A 21 -7.27 -3.46 -3.04
CA PRO A 21 -8.11 -4.55 -2.54
C PRO A 21 -7.33 -5.84 -2.26
N GLU A 22 -6.40 -6.22 -3.13
CA GLU A 22 -5.54 -7.41 -2.90
C GLU A 22 -4.64 -7.21 -1.68
N ALA A 23 -4.03 -6.03 -1.55
CA ALA A 23 -3.17 -5.72 -0.40
C ALA A 23 -3.99 -5.76 0.91
N TYR A 24 -5.20 -5.18 0.91
CA TYR A 24 -6.13 -5.29 2.04
C TYR A 24 -6.45 -6.75 2.38
N ALA A 25 -6.86 -7.56 1.40
CA ALA A 25 -7.21 -8.96 1.62
C ALA A 25 -6.04 -9.75 2.19
N ALA A 26 -4.82 -9.52 1.70
CA ALA A 26 -3.61 -10.14 2.22
C ALA A 26 -3.29 -9.71 3.65
N ILE A 27 -3.44 -8.41 3.98
CA ILE A 27 -3.23 -7.88 5.34
C ILE A 27 -4.21 -8.49 6.32
N ALA A 28 -5.49 -8.59 5.94
CA ALA A 28 -6.55 -9.17 6.76
C ALA A 28 -6.32 -10.68 6.96
N SER A 29 -5.98 -11.41 5.89
CA SER A 29 -5.68 -12.84 5.93
C SER A 29 -4.49 -13.15 6.85
N ALA A 30 -3.43 -12.34 6.77
CA ALA A 30 -2.25 -12.46 7.61
C ALA A 30 -2.39 -11.80 9.00
N ARG A 31 -3.55 -11.22 9.32
CA ARG A 31 -3.84 -10.50 10.59
C ARG A 31 -2.77 -9.47 10.97
N LEU A 32 -2.21 -8.79 9.97
CA LEU A 32 -1.09 -7.86 10.14
C LEU A 32 -1.53 -6.50 10.70
N TYR A 33 -2.79 -6.11 10.46
CA TYR A 33 -3.36 -4.85 10.89
C TYR A 33 -4.88 -4.94 10.98
N GLU A 34 -5.47 -4.30 12.00
CA GLU A 34 -6.91 -4.24 12.20
C GLU A 34 -7.48 -2.91 11.72
N PHE A 35 -8.42 -2.98 10.77
CA PHE A 35 -9.06 -1.80 10.20
C PHE A 35 -10.39 -1.51 10.90
N HIS A 36 -10.48 -0.35 11.55
CA HIS A 36 -11.70 0.13 12.22
C HIS A 36 -12.47 1.09 11.31
N THR A 37 -12.85 0.63 10.11
CA THR A 37 -13.55 1.44 9.12
C THR A 37 -14.41 0.56 8.21
N ASP A 38 -15.51 1.12 7.71
CA ASP A 38 -16.40 0.45 6.76
C ASP A 38 -15.74 0.24 5.37
N ASN A 39 -14.66 0.98 5.06
CA ASN A 39 -13.99 0.89 3.75
C ASN A 39 -12.46 0.81 3.88
N PRO A 40 -11.92 -0.33 4.35
CA PRO A 40 -10.50 -0.50 4.58
C PRO A 40 -9.66 -0.46 3.30
N ALA A 41 -10.18 -0.97 2.17
CA ALA A 41 -9.51 -0.93 0.88
C ALA A 41 -9.24 0.51 0.40
N SER A 42 -10.17 1.44 0.68
CA SER A 42 -9.96 2.87 0.35
C SER A 42 -8.87 3.50 1.20
N ILE A 43 -8.77 3.14 2.49
CA ILE A 43 -7.67 3.58 3.35
C ILE A 43 -6.33 3.05 2.85
N VAL A 44 -6.25 1.75 2.50
CA VAL A 44 -5.05 1.14 1.92
C VAL A 44 -4.64 1.87 0.64
N ARG A 45 -5.59 2.12 -0.27
CA ARG A 45 -5.34 2.88 -1.50
C ARG A 45 -4.81 4.29 -1.23
N ALA A 46 -5.39 5.00 -0.26
CA ALA A 46 -4.95 6.34 0.11
C ALA A 46 -3.51 6.34 0.67
N GLN A 47 -3.17 5.34 1.50
CA GLN A 47 -1.81 5.20 2.02
C GLN A 47 -0.81 4.83 0.90
N MET A 48 -1.14 3.87 0.04
CA MET A 48 -0.30 3.53 -1.11
C MET A 48 -0.04 4.75 -2.00
N ARG A 49 -1.09 5.51 -2.35
CA ARG A 49 -0.96 6.74 -3.16
C ARG A 49 -0.12 7.82 -2.48
N ARG A 50 -0.33 8.10 -1.19
CA ARG A 50 0.42 9.13 -0.45
C ARG A 50 1.93 8.84 -0.41
N HIS A 51 2.28 7.55 -0.37
CA HIS A 51 3.66 7.05 -0.35
C HIS A 51 4.15 6.57 -1.73
N SER A 52 3.42 6.87 -2.81
CA SER A 52 3.84 6.57 -4.19
C SER A 52 4.64 7.71 -4.82
N GLU A 53 5.58 7.36 -5.70
CA GLU A 53 6.23 8.32 -6.61
C GLU A 53 5.25 8.87 -7.66
N GLY A 54 5.52 10.07 -8.18
CA GLY A 54 4.79 10.64 -9.32
C GLY A 54 3.42 11.28 -9.03
N LEU A 55 2.90 11.18 -7.81
CA LEU A 55 1.71 11.92 -7.38
C LEU A 55 2.11 13.27 -6.78
N ALA A 56 1.99 14.33 -7.60
CA ALA A 56 2.18 15.73 -7.24
C ALA A 56 1.08 16.23 -6.29
N LEU A 57 0.95 15.60 -5.13
CA LEU A 57 0.14 16.10 -4.02
C LEU A 57 1.07 16.84 -3.06
N THR A 58 0.66 18.04 -2.63
CA THR A 58 1.30 18.82 -1.55
C THR A 58 1.42 18.02 -0.23
N SER A 59 0.63 16.95 -0.07
CA SER A 59 0.68 16.01 1.06
C SER A 59 1.51 14.75 0.80
N SER A 60 2.35 14.72 -0.24
CA SER A 60 3.24 13.59 -0.51
C SER A 60 4.20 13.37 0.66
N SER A 61 4.30 12.13 1.14
CA SER A 61 5.35 11.77 2.11
C SER A 61 6.73 12.02 1.49
N LYS A 62 7.67 12.56 2.29
CA LYS A 62 9.08 12.72 1.89
C LYS A 62 9.73 11.37 1.55
N VAL A 63 9.28 10.29 2.22
CA VAL A 63 9.73 8.92 1.96
C VAL A 63 8.71 8.21 1.08
N LYS A 64 9.21 7.70 -0.05
CA LYS A 64 8.45 6.95 -1.06
C LYS A 64 8.72 5.47 -0.88
N HIS A 65 7.64 4.68 -0.81
CA HIS A 65 7.71 3.23 -0.63
C HIS A 65 7.15 2.48 -1.84
N PHE A 66 6.31 3.15 -2.64
CA PHE A 66 5.52 2.50 -3.67
C PHE A 66 5.67 3.21 -5.02
N LYS A 67 5.37 2.47 -6.08
CA LYS A 67 5.23 2.97 -7.44
C LYS A 67 3.84 2.61 -7.95
N ALA A 68 3.05 3.61 -8.34
CA ALA A 68 1.77 3.36 -8.99
C ALA A 68 1.99 2.91 -10.44
N LEU A 69 1.34 1.83 -10.85
CA LEU A 69 1.37 1.30 -12.21
C LEU A 69 0.12 1.75 -13.00
N PRO A 70 0.19 1.78 -14.35
CA PRO A 70 -0.90 2.29 -15.20
C PRO A 70 -2.21 1.49 -15.11
N ASP A 71 -2.12 0.23 -14.71
CA ASP A 71 -3.24 -0.71 -14.54
C ASP A 71 -3.93 -0.59 -13.17
N GLY A 72 -3.50 0.34 -12.33
CA GLY A 72 -4.04 0.56 -10.98
C GLY A 72 -3.42 -0.35 -9.91
N GLN A 73 -2.42 -1.15 -10.27
CA GLN A 73 -1.57 -1.85 -9.31
C GLN A 73 -0.53 -0.91 -8.71
N PHE A 74 0.05 -1.34 -7.60
CA PHE A 74 1.18 -0.70 -6.96
C PHE A 74 2.29 -1.71 -6.83
N ASP A 75 3.52 -1.26 -7.01
CA ASP A 75 4.73 -2.04 -6.76
C ASP A 75 5.52 -1.44 -5.60
N ILE A 76 6.33 -2.26 -4.93
CA ILE A 76 7.21 -1.81 -3.85
C ILE A 76 8.54 -1.35 -4.43
N LEU A 77 9.03 -0.19 -3.98
CA LEU A 77 10.34 0.31 -4.41
C LEU A 77 11.47 -0.46 -3.71
N PRO A 78 12.53 -0.85 -4.45
CA PRO A 78 13.68 -1.52 -3.87
C PRO A 78 14.39 -0.60 -2.87
N GLY A 79 14.74 -1.13 -1.69
CA GLY A 79 15.49 -0.40 -0.65
C GLY A 79 14.66 0.31 0.43
N THR A 80 13.35 0.04 0.52
CA THR A 80 12.44 0.57 1.57
C THR A 80 11.74 -0.53 2.34
#